data_AF-A0AAD6XXE8-F1
#
_entry.id   AF-A0AAD6XXE8-F1
#
_cell.length_a   1.000
_cell.length_b   1.000
_cell.length_c   1.000
_cell.angle_alpha   90.00
_cell.angle_beta   90.00
_cell.angle_gamma   90.00
#
_symmetry.space_group_name_H-M   'P 1'
#
loop_
_entity.id
_entity.type
_entity.pdbx_description
1 polymer ?
#
loop_
_entity_poly.entity_id
_entity_poly.type
_entity_poly.pdbx_seq_one_letter_code
_entity_poly.pdbx_strand_id
1 'polypeptide(L)' 'VHCLGGLSRSVSVVCAYLIAAKGLTAAEAIAYAKDRRSIAHPNVGFRSQL' A
#
# COMPACT_ATOMS: atom_id res chain seq x y z
N VAL A 1 6.58 -5.89 -7.81
CA VAL A 1 6.26 -6.46 -6.47
C VAL A 1 4.93 -7.19 -6.57
N HIS A 2 4.84 -8.46 -6.16
CA HIS A 2 3.59 -9.25 -6.24
C HIS A 2 3.33 -10.10 -4.99
N CYS A 3 2.07 -10.47 -4.78
CA CYS A 3 1.62 -11.49 -3.83
C CYS A 3 0.42 -12.23 -4.47
N LEU A 4 -0.13 -13.25 -3.80
CA LEU A 4 -1.19 -14.10 -4.40
C LEU A 4 -2.39 -13.30 -4.95
N GLY A 5 -2.92 -12.35 -4.18
CA GLY A 5 -4.11 -11.58 -4.59
C GLY A 5 -3.81 -10.17 -5.13
N GLY A 6 -2.56 -9.71 -5.00
CA GLY A 6 -2.21 -8.31 -5.30
C GLY A 6 -3.08 -7.26 -4.59
N LEU A 7 -3.70 -7.61 -3.45
CA LEU A 7 -4.68 -6.79 -2.73
C LEU A 7 -4.09 -6.23 -1.43
N SER A 8 -3.42 -7.07 -0.64
CA SER A 8 -2.94 -6.71 0.71
C SER A 8 -1.41 -6.67 0.79
N ARG A 9 -0.74 -7.83 0.96
CA ARG A 9 0.73 -7.91 1.21
C ARG A 9 1.60 -7.06 0.26
N SER A 10 1.47 -7.25 -1.06
CA SER A 10 2.28 -6.52 -2.03
C SER A 10 1.96 -5.03 -2.05
N VAL A 11 0.70 -4.66 -1.76
CA VAL A 11 0.27 -3.26 -1.67
C VAL A 11 0.92 -2.61 -0.44
N SER A 12 0.94 -3.28 0.71
CA SER A 12 1.61 -2.77 1.92
C SER A 12 3.10 -2.47 1.67
N VAL A 13 3.82 -3.35 0.97
CA VAL A 13 5.23 -3.12 0.62
C VAL A 13 5.39 -1.91 -0.30
N VAL A 14 4.51 -1.74 -1.29
CA VAL A 14 4.52 -0.56 -2.17
C VAL A 14 4.21 0.70 -1.36
N CYS A 15 3.24 0.67 -0.45
CA CYS A 15 2.92 1.81 0.40
C CYS A 15 4.10 2.20 1.29
N ALA A 16 4.74 1.23 1.96
CA ALA A 16 5.92 1.48 2.79
C ALA A 16 7.07 2.11 1.99
N TYR A 17 7.28 1.67 0.76
CA TYR A 17 8.25 2.29 -0.14
C TYR A 17 7.89 3.74 -0.47
N LEU A 18 6.63 4.03 -0.81
CA LEU A 18 6.18 5.40 -1.10
C LEU A 18 6.35 6.32 0.11
N ILE A 19 6.06 5.83 1.31
CA ILE A 19 6.28 6.58 2.56
C ILE A 19 7.78 6.91 2.71
N ALA A 20 8.63 5.88 2.69
CA ALA A 20 10.06 6.05 2.95
C ALA A 20 10.81 6.83 1.86
N ALA A 21 10.48 6.59 0.58
CA ALA A 21 11.23 7.13 -0.55
C ALA A 21 10.64 8.43 -1.13
N LYS A 22 9.36 8.71 -0.85
CA LYS A 22 8.63 9.86 -1.43
C LYS A 22 7.98 10.75 -0.37
N GLY A 23 8.05 10.40 0.91
CA GLY A 23 7.52 11.21 2.00
C GLY A 23 6.00 11.28 2.06
N LEU A 24 5.30 10.36 1.38
CA LEU A 24 3.84 10.27 1.46
C LEU A 24 3.44 9.82 2.86
N THR A 25 2.31 10.31 3.35
CA THR A 25 1.62 9.72 4.49
C THR A 25 1.08 8.33 4.12
N ALA A 26 0.78 7.50 5.12
CA ALA A 26 0.16 6.19 4.88
C ALA A 26 -1.17 6.31 4.09
N ALA A 27 -1.97 7.33 4.37
CA ALA A 27 -3.22 7.60 3.66
C ALA A 27 -2.98 7.91 2.17
N GLU A 28 -2.02 8.79 1.87
CA GLU A 28 -1.65 9.15 0.50
C GLU A 28 -1.06 7.95 -0.25
N ALA A 29 -0.21 7.15 0.39
CA ALA A 29 0.39 5.97 -0.22
C ALA A 29 -0.67 4.92 -0.60
N ILE A 30 -1.66 4.70 0.28
CA ILE A 30 -2.78 3.79 0.02
C ILE A 30 -3.67 4.34 -1.10
N ALA A 31 -3.97 5.64 -1.09
CA ALA A 31 -4.75 6.28 -2.15
C ALA A 31 -4.04 6.18 -3.51
N TYR A 32 -2.73 6.45 -3.54
CA TYR A 32 -1.89 6.33 -4.73
C TYR A 32 -1.87 4.90 -5.30
N ALA A 33 -1.77 3.89 -4.43
CA ALA A 33 -1.83 2.49 -4.84
C ALA A 33 -3.23 2.11 -5.38
N LYS A 34 -4.29 2.63 -4.76
CA LYS A 34 -5.68 2.35 -5.15
C LYS A 34 -6.07 3.00 -6.47
N ASP A 35 -5.54 4.18 -6.76
CA ASP A 35 -5.66 4.86 -8.05
C ASP A 35 -5.09 4.00 -9.21
N ARG A 36 -3.93 3.38 -9.01
CA ARG A 36 -3.29 2.48 -10.01
C ARG A 36 -3.87 1.07 -10.04
N ARG A 37 -4.46 0.63 -8.93
CA ARG A 37 -5.04 -0.70 -8.78
C ARG A 37 -6.24 -0.62 -7.85
N SER A 38 -7.42 -0.54 -8.42
CA SER A 38 -8.69 -0.32 -7.70
C SER A 38 -8.96 -1.31 -6.56
N ILE A 39 -8.47 -2.55 -6.70
CA ILE A 39 -8.60 -3.61 -5.68
C ILE A 39 -7.58 -3.52 -4.55
N ALA A 40 -6.66 -2.54 -4.57
CA ALA A 40 -5.65 -2.36 -3.53
C ALA A 40 -6.33 -2.05 -2.20
N HIS A 41 -6.11 -2.94 -1.22
CA HIS A 41 -6.75 -2.87 0.08
C HIS A 41 -5.87 -3.60 1.11
N PRO A 42 -4.81 -2.96 1.65
CA PRO A 42 -4.06 -3.50 2.78
C PRO A 42 -5.01 -3.83 3.92
N ASN A 43 -4.85 -5.00 4.54
CA ASN A 43 -5.65 -5.35 5.72
C ASN A 43 -5.32 -4.40 6.89
N VAL A 44 -6.19 -4.38 7.91
CA VAL A 44 -6.04 -3.49 9.06
C VAL A 44 -4.69 -3.65 9.76
N GLY A 45 -4.19 -4.88 9.92
CA GLY A 45 -2.90 -5.14 10.57
C GLY A 45 -1.73 -4.48 9.84
N PHE A 46 -1.71 -4.54 8.51
CA PHE A 46 -0.69 -3.84 7.74
C PHE A 46 -0.90 -2.32 7.73
N ARG A 47 -2.15 -1.83 7.70
CA ARG A 47 -2.40 -0.38 7.77
C ARG A 47 -1.88 0.23 9.06
N SER A 48 -1.97 -0.49 10.18
CA SER A 48 -1.42 -0.04 11.47
C SER A 48 0.13 -0.07 11.53
N GLN A 49 0.79 -0.69 10.56
CA GLN A 49 2.26 -0.78 10.47
C GLN A 49 2.85 0.17 9.41
N LEU A 50 2.00 0.88 8.66
CA LEU A 50 2.37 1.89 7.66
C LEU A 50 2.39 3.27 8.30
#